data_AF-A0A6L5FL64-F1
#
_entry.id   AF-A0A6L5FL64-F1
#
_cell.length_a   1.000
_cell.length_b   1.000
_cell.length_c   1.000
_cell.angle_alpha   90.00
_cell.angle_beta   90.00
_cell.angle_gamma   90.00
#
_symmetry.space_group_name_H-M   'P 1'
#
loop_
_entity.id
_entity.type
_entity.pdbx_description
1 polymer ?
#
loop_
_entity_poly.entity_id
_entity_poly.type
_entity_poly.pdbx_seq_one_letter_code
_entity_poly.pdbx_strand_id
1 'polypeptide(L)'
;MSSDFTPEQKRYLEGFVSGLNAARSARNQASNTASGRSEPSGPDAEHIAAQNKVLAAGGKLSDQEKFKREQHPFDAYGRLTQQAGNNEAPKPADNFRWRYFGLFYVAPAQTSYMCRLRIPNGILKHWQFSALADLAERYGGGYSHVTTRANLQIREVEPKNAAAMVEAIQDVGLCSRGSGADNIRNVTGTPTAGIDPQELIDTRPYARAWHFHILNNRSLYGLPRKFNVGFDGGGVIPVLEDTNDIGFQAVAVKDGFGVEPGIWFRLMLGGITGHRDFARDTGVIVRPRDATPVADAVVRLFIEHGDRTNRNKARLKYVLDTWGFEKFLAAIEEKLNRKLDRVPPDAIAPRPAFDRGAHIGVHAQKQTGLNWIGVVLPVGKLTAAQMRGLAVIATDLGDGDIRLTVWQNLLISGVPDATVALAEAAIAVIGLTTKATSIRAGLVACTGNVGCRFSASDTKRHAENIVRWCEQHVELDGPVNIHLTGCHHSCAQHYIGDIGLLACKVEIGADG
;
A
#
# COMPACT_ATOMS: atom_id res chain seq x y z
N MET A 1 35.56 58.43 -56.31
CA MET A 1 34.79 58.83 -55.13
C MET A 1 34.53 57.58 -54.31
N SER A 2 35.07 57.48 -53.10
CA SER A 2 34.95 56.30 -52.24
C SER A 2 33.49 56.11 -51.82
N SER A 3 32.89 54.98 -52.17
CA SER A 3 31.53 54.60 -51.77
C SER A 3 31.57 53.98 -50.37
N ASP A 4 31.77 54.81 -49.36
CA ASP A 4 31.69 54.35 -47.97
C ASP A 4 30.23 54.32 -47.49
N PHE A 5 29.84 53.21 -46.86
CA PHE A 5 28.52 53.08 -46.25
C PHE A 5 28.28 54.17 -45.21
N THR A 6 27.07 54.73 -45.23
CA THR A 6 26.62 55.69 -44.21
C THR A 6 26.57 55.03 -42.82
N PRO A 7 26.64 55.81 -41.73
CA PRO A 7 26.59 55.26 -40.37
C PRO A 7 25.36 54.39 -40.08
N GLU A 8 24.20 54.72 -40.66
CA GLU A 8 22.97 53.94 -40.51
C GLU A 8 23.03 52.62 -41.29
N GLN A 9 23.63 52.62 -42.49
CA GLN A 9 23.86 51.39 -43.25
C GLN A 9 24.85 50.48 -42.53
N LYS A 10 25.88 51.02 -41.88
CA LYS A 10 26.81 50.25 -41.05
C LYS A 10 26.11 49.62 -39.85
N ARG A 11 25.28 50.38 -39.12
CA ARG A 11 24.48 49.83 -38.00
C ARG A 11 23.48 48.78 -38.44
N TYR A 12 22.84 48.96 -39.60
CA TYR A 12 21.92 47.97 -40.15
C TYR A 12 22.66 46.67 -40.50
N LEU A 13 23.82 46.77 -41.15
CA LEU A 13 24.65 45.61 -41.49
C LEU A 13 25.19 44.90 -40.24
N GLU A 14 25.60 45.64 -39.22
CA GLU A 14 26.00 45.10 -37.91
C GLU A 14 24.84 44.34 -37.23
N GLY A 15 23.64 44.94 -37.22
CA GLY A 15 22.43 44.29 -36.69
C GLY A 15 22.04 43.03 -37.48
N PHE A 16 22.15 43.08 -38.80
CA PHE A 16 21.85 41.96 -39.69
C PHE A 16 22.86 40.81 -39.54
N VAL A 17 24.15 41.11 -39.45
CA VAL A 17 25.21 40.11 -39.21
C VAL A 17 25.09 39.53 -37.79
N SER A 18 24.77 40.35 -36.80
CA SER A 18 24.49 39.89 -35.43
C SER A 18 23.29 38.93 -35.40
N GLY A 19 22.20 39.27 -36.09
CA GLY A 19 21.02 38.40 -36.23
C GLY A 19 21.32 37.08 -36.95
N LEU A 20 22.13 37.11 -38.02
CA LEU A 20 22.57 35.91 -38.73
C LEU A 20 23.48 35.02 -37.88
N ASN A 21 24.38 35.62 -37.09
CA ASN A 21 25.24 34.90 -36.17
C ASN A 21 24.45 34.29 -35.01
N ALA A 22 23.46 34.99 -34.47
CA ALA A 22 22.54 34.46 -33.47
C ALA A 22 21.72 33.29 -34.03
N ALA A 23 21.21 33.41 -35.27
CA ALA A 23 20.48 32.34 -35.95
C ALA A 23 21.36 31.12 -36.27
N ARG A 24 22.63 31.33 -36.66
CA ARG A 24 23.61 30.25 -36.84
C ARG A 24 23.97 29.57 -35.53
N SER A 25 24.17 30.32 -34.45
CA SER A 25 24.43 29.76 -33.11
C SER A 25 23.23 28.97 -32.58
N ALA A 26 22.00 29.44 -32.82
CA ALA A 26 20.78 28.70 -32.49
C ALA A 26 20.63 27.42 -33.32
N ARG A 27 20.96 27.46 -34.63
CA ARG A 27 20.99 26.25 -35.48
C ARG A 27 22.10 25.27 -35.09
N ASN A 28 23.28 25.76 -34.69
CA ASN A 28 24.38 24.92 -34.21
C ASN A 28 24.09 24.32 -32.82
N GLN A 29 23.36 25.03 -31.94
CA GLN A 29 22.82 24.44 -30.72
C GLN A 29 21.77 23.36 -31.02
N ALA A 30 20.87 23.61 -31.97
CA ALA A 30 19.87 22.62 -32.40
C ALA A 30 20.49 21.39 -33.10
N SER A 31 21.61 21.55 -33.81
CA SER A 31 22.34 20.43 -34.42
C SER A 31 23.20 19.67 -33.41
N ASN A 32 23.79 20.35 -32.42
CA ASN A 32 24.54 19.69 -31.33
C ASN A 32 23.64 18.97 -30.32
N THR A 33 22.35 19.29 -30.25
CA THR A 33 21.37 18.49 -29.49
C THR A 33 20.96 17.19 -30.18
N ALA A 34 21.35 16.96 -31.44
CA ALA A 34 20.95 15.77 -32.20
C ALA A 34 21.89 14.56 -32.02
N SER A 35 23.07 14.71 -31.41
CA SER A 35 24.06 13.61 -31.29
C SER A 35 24.54 13.29 -29.87
N GLY A 36 24.05 13.98 -28.84
CA GLY A 36 24.29 13.62 -27.44
C GLY A 36 22.96 13.45 -26.71
N ARG A 37 22.58 12.21 -26.34
CA ARG A 37 21.45 12.02 -25.43
C ARG A 37 21.82 12.68 -24.10
N SER A 38 21.30 13.87 -23.83
CA SER A 38 21.44 14.52 -22.52
C SER A 38 20.93 13.58 -21.43
N GLU A 39 21.64 13.49 -20.32
CA GLU A 39 21.18 12.70 -19.18
C GLU A 39 19.78 13.18 -18.73
N PRO A 40 18.86 12.26 -18.40
CA PRO A 40 17.56 12.65 -17.87
C PRO A 40 17.73 13.54 -16.63
N SER A 41 16.98 14.63 -16.57
CA SER A 41 16.98 15.58 -15.45
C SER A 41 15.57 15.75 -14.87
N GLY A 42 15.48 16.38 -13.71
CA GLY A 42 14.20 16.61 -13.01
C GLY A 42 13.74 15.43 -12.14
N PRO A 43 12.53 15.52 -11.57
CA PRO A 43 12.07 14.59 -10.54
C PRO A 43 11.82 13.15 -11.05
N ASP A 44 11.66 12.97 -12.36
CA ASP A 44 11.38 11.67 -12.99
C ASP A 44 12.66 11.04 -13.60
N ALA A 45 13.83 11.68 -13.41
CA ALA A 45 15.10 11.31 -14.03
C ALA A 45 15.49 9.84 -13.78
N GLU A 46 15.39 9.36 -12.54
CA GLU A 46 15.73 7.96 -12.17
C GLU A 46 14.88 6.94 -12.96
N HIS A 47 13.59 7.22 -13.16
CA HIS A 47 12.70 6.34 -13.92
C HIS A 47 13.00 6.39 -15.42
N ILE A 48 13.21 7.59 -15.97
CA ILE A 48 13.54 7.77 -17.39
C ILE A 48 14.88 7.10 -17.70
N ALA A 49 15.87 7.23 -16.82
CA ALA A 49 17.16 6.57 -16.94
C ALA A 49 17.01 5.03 -16.94
N ALA A 50 16.26 4.47 -15.98
CA ALA A 50 16.00 3.04 -15.94
C ALA A 50 15.28 2.53 -17.20
N GLN A 51 14.29 3.27 -17.71
CA GLN A 51 13.62 2.94 -18.96
C GLN A 51 14.54 3.06 -20.19
N ASN A 52 15.41 4.08 -20.23
CA ASN A 52 16.39 4.26 -21.31
C ASN A 52 17.38 3.11 -21.34
N LYS A 53 17.83 2.59 -20.18
CA LYS A 53 18.70 1.41 -20.09
C LYS A 53 18.04 0.20 -20.76
N VAL A 54 16.74 -0.04 -20.51
CA VAL A 54 15.98 -1.13 -21.14
C VAL A 54 15.92 -0.97 -22.66
N LEU A 55 15.61 0.23 -23.16
CA LEU A 55 15.53 0.51 -24.60
C LEU A 55 16.90 0.40 -25.28
N ALA A 56 17.96 0.88 -24.62
CA ALA A 56 19.33 0.78 -25.12
C ALA A 56 19.83 -0.66 -25.22
N ALA A 57 19.37 -1.54 -24.32
CA ALA A 57 19.63 -2.97 -24.37
C ALA A 57 18.76 -3.73 -25.41
N GLY A 58 17.99 -3.02 -26.26
CA GLY A 58 17.10 -3.62 -27.25
C GLY A 58 15.78 -4.16 -26.70
N GLY A 59 15.50 -3.94 -25.40
CA GLY A 59 14.26 -4.34 -24.75
C GLY A 59 13.06 -3.46 -25.12
N LYS A 60 11.85 -3.97 -24.91
CA LYS A 60 10.59 -3.23 -25.10
C LYS A 60 9.94 -2.95 -23.75
N LEU A 61 9.57 -1.69 -23.51
CA LEU A 61 8.82 -1.30 -22.33
C LEU A 61 7.41 -1.91 -22.36
N SER A 62 6.93 -2.35 -21.20
CA SER A 62 5.51 -2.68 -21.02
C SER A 62 4.62 -1.45 -21.25
N ASP A 63 3.35 -1.65 -21.58
CA ASP A 63 2.45 -0.52 -21.86
C ASP A 63 2.30 0.43 -20.68
N GLN A 64 2.32 -0.09 -19.44
CA GLN A 64 2.27 0.74 -18.24
C GLN A 64 3.50 1.64 -18.10
N GLU A 65 4.69 1.16 -18.50
CA GLU A 65 5.90 1.97 -18.53
C GLU A 65 5.83 3.04 -19.61
N LYS A 66 5.25 2.73 -20.78
CA LYS A 66 4.97 3.73 -21.82
C LYS A 66 4.02 4.82 -21.30
N PHE A 67 2.94 4.44 -20.62
CA PHE A 67 1.99 5.42 -20.04
C PHE A 67 2.66 6.34 -19.03
N LYS A 68 3.52 5.80 -18.16
CA LYS A 68 4.29 6.60 -17.19
C LYS A 68 5.26 7.55 -17.87
N ARG A 69 5.92 7.09 -18.93
CA ARG A 69 6.90 7.88 -19.70
C ARG A 69 6.25 9.00 -20.51
N GLU A 70 5.09 8.73 -21.09
CA GLU A 70 4.30 9.70 -21.86
C GLU A 70 3.88 10.89 -21.00
N GLN A 71 3.35 10.61 -19.80
CA GLN A 71 2.93 11.63 -18.86
C GLN A 71 2.87 11.01 -17.47
N HIS A 72 3.59 11.62 -16.52
CA HIS A 72 3.54 11.18 -15.13
C HIS A 72 2.09 11.29 -14.62
N PRO A 73 1.56 10.27 -13.90
CA PRO A 73 0.15 10.23 -13.52
C PRO A 73 -0.34 11.45 -12.73
N PHE A 74 0.50 12.06 -11.89
CA PHE A 74 0.12 13.28 -11.15
C PHE A 74 0.02 14.53 -12.01
N ASP A 75 0.70 14.58 -13.15
CA ASP A 75 0.61 15.71 -14.08
C ASP A 75 -0.66 15.61 -14.96
N ALA A 76 -1.38 14.49 -14.86
CA ALA A 76 -2.64 14.26 -15.56
C ALA A 76 -3.88 14.67 -14.75
N TYR A 77 -3.74 15.32 -13.59
CA TYR A 77 -4.89 15.67 -12.74
C TYR A 77 -5.98 16.48 -13.48
N GLY A 78 -5.59 17.45 -14.31
CA GLY A 78 -6.55 18.23 -15.11
C GLY A 78 -7.38 17.37 -16.09
N ARG A 79 -6.84 16.24 -16.54
CA ARG A 79 -7.60 15.28 -17.37
C ARG A 79 -8.56 14.44 -16.52
N LEU A 80 -8.20 14.10 -15.28
CA LEU A 80 -9.11 13.42 -14.34
C LEU A 80 -10.32 14.29 -14.06
N THR A 81 -10.11 15.58 -13.77
CA THR A 81 -11.20 16.52 -13.47
C THR A 81 -12.09 16.77 -14.69
N GLN A 82 -11.51 16.88 -15.89
CA GLN A 82 -12.27 16.98 -17.14
C GLN A 82 -13.13 15.72 -17.38
N GLN A 83 -12.56 14.52 -17.24
CA GLN A 83 -13.29 13.26 -17.38
C GLN A 83 -14.43 13.14 -16.36
N ALA A 84 -14.18 13.56 -15.11
CA ALA A 84 -15.22 13.61 -14.10
C ALA A 84 -16.34 14.60 -14.48
N GLY A 85 -16.00 15.82 -14.91
CA GLY A 85 -16.99 16.81 -15.36
C GLY A 85 -17.88 16.31 -16.50
N ASN A 86 -17.34 15.47 -17.37
CA ASN A 86 -18.07 14.87 -18.49
C ASN A 86 -18.72 13.51 -18.16
N ASN A 87 -18.59 13.01 -16.91
CA ASN A 87 -18.99 11.67 -16.50
C ASN A 87 -18.41 10.54 -17.38
N GLU A 88 -17.16 10.69 -17.82
CA GLU A 88 -16.51 9.78 -18.74
C GLU A 88 -15.81 8.61 -18.02
N ALA A 89 -16.09 7.39 -18.48
CA ALA A 89 -15.31 6.23 -18.08
C ALA A 89 -13.87 6.33 -18.62
N PRO A 90 -12.85 5.91 -17.85
CA PRO A 90 -11.47 6.09 -18.26
C PRO A 90 -11.06 5.10 -19.33
N LYS A 91 -10.31 5.57 -20.32
CA LYS A 91 -9.58 4.71 -21.26
C LYS A 91 -8.50 3.89 -20.52
N PRO A 92 -7.96 2.80 -21.10
CA PRO A 92 -7.01 1.92 -20.41
C PRO A 92 -5.79 2.63 -19.79
N ALA A 93 -5.20 3.60 -20.50
CA ALA A 93 -4.05 4.36 -20.00
C ALA A 93 -4.44 5.25 -18.81
N ASP A 94 -5.58 5.91 -18.88
CA ASP A 94 -6.08 6.77 -17.80
C ASP A 94 -6.56 5.94 -16.60
N ASN A 95 -7.20 4.78 -16.82
CA ASN A 95 -7.51 3.85 -15.72
C ASN A 95 -6.24 3.39 -14.99
N PHE A 96 -5.11 3.27 -15.70
CA PHE A 96 -3.83 3.04 -15.04
C PHE A 96 -3.36 4.26 -14.22
N ARG A 97 -3.46 5.48 -14.78
CA ARG A 97 -3.06 6.73 -14.12
C ARG A 97 -3.93 7.05 -12.89
N TRP A 98 -5.24 6.88 -12.95
CA TRP A 98 -6.16 7.20 -11.85
C TRP A 98 -5.95 6.34 -10.61
N ARG A 99 -5.35 5.16 -10.76
CA ARG A 99 -4.93 4.33 -9.62
C ARG A 99 -3.83 4.98 -8.77
N TYR A 100 -3.13 5.97 -9.30
CA TYR A 100 -2.18 6.80 -8.53
C TYR A 100 -2.90 7.78 -7.60
N PHE A 101 -4.15 8.13 -7.88
CA PHE A 101 -5.04 8.88 -6.99
C PHE A 101 -5.93 7.93 -6.16
N GLY A 102 -5.65 6.62 -6.21
CA GLY A 102 -6.41 5.60 -5.50
C GLY A 102 -7.72 5.19 -6.17
N LEU A 103 -7.99 5.65 -7.39
CA LEU A 103 -9.21 5.32 -8.14
C LEU A 103 -8.97 4.13 -9.09
N PHE A 104 -9.75 3.09 -8.95
CA PHE A 104 -9.67 1.87 -9.76
C PHE A 104 -10.97 1.66 -10.51
N TYR A 105 -11.00 1.90 -11.82
CA TYR A 105 -12.18 1.60 -12.62
C TYR A 105 -12.26 0.09 -12.87
N VAL A 106 -13.29 -0.56 -12.32
CA VAL A 106 -13.37 -2.02 -12.18
C VAL A 106 -14.36 -2.71 -13.13
N ALA A 107 -14.73 -2.04 -14.22
CA ALA A 107 -15.56 -2.64 -15.26
C ALA A 107 -14.95 -3.94 -15.83
N PRO A 108 -15.77 -4.92 -16.25
CA PRO A 108 -17.24 -4.89 -16.23
C PRO A 108 -17.86 -5.28 -14.89
N ALA A 109 -17.07 -5.64 -13.86
CA ALA A 109 -17.61 -6.07 -12.56
C ALA A 109 -18.47 -4.97 -11.91
N GLN A 110 -18.00 -3.72 -11.97
CA GLN A 110 -18.81 -2.53 -11.66
C GLN A 110 -18.43 -1.42 -12.64
N THR A 111 -19.42 -0.72 -13.22
CA THR A 111 -19.21 0.41 -14.13
C THR A 111 -18.90 1.70 -13.35
N SER A 112 -17.95 1.60 -12.43
CA SER A 112 -17.60 2.64 -11.47
C SER A 112 -16.17 2.44 -10.98
N TYR A 113 -15.69 3.41 -10.21
CA TYR A 113 -14.45 3.32 -9.48
C TYR A 113 -14.64 2.66 -8.11
N MET A 114 -13.61 1.94 -7.67
CA MET A 114 -13.30 1.73 -6.26
C MET A 114 -12.21 2.73 -5.88
N CYS A 115 -12.38 3.46 -4.78
CA CYS A 115 -11.37 4.35 -4.21
C CYS A 115 -10.68 3.68 -3.02
N ARG A 116 -9.35 3.67 -3.00
CA ARG A 116 -8.52 3.14 -1.90
C ARG A 116 -7.67 4.25 -1.27
N LEU A 117 -7.60 4.24 0.05
CA LEU A 117 -6.84 5.21 0.83
C LEU A 117 -5.36 4.80 1.05
N ARG A 118 -4.64 5.62 1.79
CA ARG A 118 -3.33 5.37 2.40
C ARG A 118 -3.43 5.81 3.87
N ILE A 119 -3.53 4.84 4.76
CA ILE A 119 -3.72 5.03 6.20
C ILE A 119 -2.49 4.45 6.89
N PRO A 120 -1.49 5.27 7.26
CA PRO A 120 -0.29 4.77 7.90
C PRO A 120 -0.64 4.04 9.19
N ASN A 121 -0.05 2.87 9.39
CA ASN A 121 -0.33 1.97 10.52
C ASN A 121 -1.76 1.42 10.57
N GLY A 122 -2.61 1.75 9.58
CA GLY A 122 -4.04 1.42 9.62
C GLY A 122 -4.83 2.13 10.70
N ILE A 123 -4.31 3.21 11.29
CA ILE A 123 -4.96 3.95 12.37
C ILE A 123 -5.45 5.30 11.85
N LEU A 124 -6.70 5.64 12.16
CA LEU A 124 -7.33 6.90 11.82
C LEU A 124 -8.19 7.39 12.99
N LYS A 125 -8.48 8.69 13.03
CA LYS A 125 -9.34 9.26 14.06
C LYS A 125 -10.82 9.02 13.77
N HIS A 126 -11.64 8.94 14.81
CA HIS A 126 -13.08 8.76 14.72
C HIS A 126 -13.74 9.74 13.74
N TRP A 127 -13.35 11.03 13.75
CA TRP A 127 -13.93 12.06 12.89
C TRP A 127 -13.53 11.85 11.43
N GLN A 128 -12.32 11.35 11.16
CA GLN A 128 -11.90 10.95 9.82
C GLN A 128 -12.74 9.77 9.33
N PHE A 129 -12.97 8.78 10.20
CA PHE A 129 -13.76 7.61 9.87
C PHE A 129 -15.23 7.93 9.62
N SER A 130 -15.83 8.82 10.44
CA SER A 130 -17.18 9.35 10.23
C SER A 130 -17.26 10.13 8.91
N ALA A 131 -16.28 10.99 8.61
CA ALA A 131 -16.28 11.74 7.36
C ALA A 131 -16.16 10.81 6.14
N LEU A 132 -15.36 9.73 6.23
CA LEU A 132 -15.34 8.69 5.17
C LEU A 132 -16.69 7.99 4.99
N ALA A 133 -17.52 7.88 6.03
CA ALA A 133 -18.88 7.39 5.91
C ALA A 133 -19.74 8.34 5.07
N ASP A 134 -19.62 9.65 5.32
CA ASP A 134 -20.30 10.68 4.54
C ASP A 134 -19.84 10.68 3.08
N LEU A 135 -18.53 10.51 2.82
CA LEU A 135 -18.01 10.38 1.46
C LEU A 135 -18.49 9.11 0.77
N ALA A 136 -18.57 8.00 1.51
CA ALA A 136 -19.07 6.74 0.96
C ALA A 136 -20.54 6.85 0.55
N GLU A 137 -21.37 7.55 1.33
CA GLU A 137 -22.79 7.79 1.02
C GLU A 137 -22.99 8.83 -0.08
N ARG A 138 -22.20 9.91 -0.07
CA ARG A 138 -22.33 11.00 -1.05
C ARG A 138 -21.80 10.65 -2.43
N TYR A 139 -20.65 9.99 -2.49
CA TYR A 139 -19.91 9.80 -3.73
C TYR A 139 -19.78 8.34 -4.17
N GLY A 140 -20.09 7.38 -3.29
CA GLY A 140 -20.02 5.95 -3.57
C GLY A 140 -21.34 5.22 -3.27
N GLY A 141 -21.26 3.92 -2.98
CA GLY A 141 -22.42 3.07 -2.70
C GLY A 141 -22.91 3.05 -1.24
N GLY A 142 -22.46 3.97 -0.38
CA GLY A 142 -22.85 4.00 1.03
C GLY A 142 -22.18 2.94 1.92
N TYR A 143 -21.06 2.36 1.47
CA TYR A 143 -20.32 1.36 2.23
C TYR A 143 -18.81 1.41 1.95
N SER A 144 -18.03 0.81 2.86
CA SER A 144 -16.60 0.61 2.70
C SER A 144 -16.18 -0.83 3.02
N HIS A 145 -14.93 -1.13 2.70
CA HIS A 145 -14.31 -2.42 3.00
C HIS A 145 -12.95 -2.26 3.66
N VAL A 146 -12.74 -2.96 4.77
CA VAL A 146 -11.41 -3.18 5.34
C VAL A 146 -10.66 -4.22 4.50
N THR A 147 -9.40 -3.91 4.22
CA THR A 147 -8.54 -4.74 3.35
C THR A 147 -7.48 -5.49 4.14
N THR A 148 -6.88 -6.49 3.50
CA THR A 148 -5.75 -7.28 4.02
C THR A 148 -4.43 -6.51 4.18
N ARG A 149 -4.49 -5.18 4.18
CA ARG A 149 -3.36 -4.26 4.46
C ARG A 149 -3.78 -3.13 5.39
N ALA A 150 -4.72 -3.40 6.30
CA ALA A 150 -5.22 -2.46 7.31
C ALA A 150 -5.58 -1.10 6.69
N ASN A 151 -6.50 -1.12 5.72
CA ASN A 151 -6.84 0.05 4.91
C ASN A 151 -8.30 -0.04 4.47
N LEU A 152 -8.88 1.07 3.98
CA LEU A 152 -10.26 1.16 3.53
C LEU A 152 -10.39 1.28 2.00
N GLN A 153 -11.50 0.74 1.50
CA GLN A 153 -11.95 0.89 0.12
C GLN A 153 -13.42 1.32 0.05
N ILE A 154 -13.68 2.49 -0.53
CA ILE A 154 -15.04 2.94 -0.88
C ILE A 154 -15.31 2.48 -2.32
N ARG A 155 -16.52 2.02 -2.61
CA ARG A 155 -16.89 1.46 -3.92
C ARG A 155 -18.04 2.22 -4.54
N GLU A 156 -18.31 1.88 -5.80
CA GLU A 156 -19.42 2.45 -6.57
C GLU A 156 -19.29 3.97 -6.77
N VAL A 157 -18.05 4.45 -6.86
CA VAL A 157 -17.78 5.86 -7.16
C VAL A 157 -17.96 6.07 -8.66
N GLU A 158 -19.08 6.67 -9.05
CA GLU A 158 -19.36 7.01 -10.45
C GLU A 158 -18.26 7.92 -11.04
N PRO A 159 -18.02 7.91 -12.37
CA PRO A 159 -17.02 8.77 -12.98
C PRO A 159 -17.18 10.25 -12.67
N LYS A 160 -18.41 10.77 -12.66
CA LYS A 160 -18.70 12.15 -12.24
C LYS A 160 -18.21 12.52 -10.83
N ASN A 161 -18.10 11.54 -9.93
CA ASN A 161 -17.69 11.75 -8.55
C ASN A 161 -16.18 11.53 -8.32
N ALA A 162 -15.42 11.14 -9.35
CA ALA A 162 -14.05 10.68 -9.20
C ALA A 162 -13.11 11.76 -8.62
N ALA A 163 -13.17 12.99 -9.15
CA ALA A 163 -12.37 14.11 -8.65
C ALA A 163 -12.80 14.52 -7.24
N ALA A 164 -14.12 14.74 -7.04
CA ALA A 164 -14.69 15.15 -5.75
C ALA A 164 -14.37 14.17 -4.61
N MET A 165 -14.37 12.86 -4.88
CA MET A 165 -13.94 11.85 -3.89
C MET A 165 -12.48 12.05 -3.45
N VAL A 166 -11.57 12.31 -4.40
CA VAL A 166 -10.13 12.47 -4.09
C VAL A 166 -9.88 13.77 -3.32
N GLU A 167 -10.53 14.85 -3.71
CA GLU A 167 -10.43 16.16 -3.04
C GLU A 167 -11.01 16.08 -1.62
N ALA A 168 -12.21 15.52 -1.45
CA ALA A 168 -12.86 15.44 -0.15
C ALA A 168 -12.13 14.52 0.85
N ILE A 169 -11.41 13.49 0.37
CA ILE A 169 -10.50 12.70 1.23
C ILE A 169 -9.37 13.58 1.79
N GLN A 170 -8.86 14.55 1.02
CA GLN A 170 -7.82 15.47 1.48
C GLN A 170 -8.36 16.52 2.44
N ASP A 171 -9.58 17.01 2.21
CA ASP A 171 -10.24 17.98 3.09
C ASP A 171 -10.39 17.48 4.54
N VAL A 172 -10.46 16.15 4.72
CA VAL A 172 -10.55 15.50 6.04
C VAL A 172 -9.18 15.03 6.56
N GLY A 173 -8.09 15.51 5.98
CA GLY A 173 -6.72 15.20 6.40
C GLY A 173 -6.29 13.75 6.13
N LEU A 174 -6.93 13.08 5.17
CA LEU A 174 -6.55 11.75 4.70
C LEU A 174 -5.94 11.82 3.29
N CYS A 175 -5.47 10.68 2.79
CA CYS A 175 -4.81 10.60 1.50
C CYS A 175 -5.15 9.30 0.78
N SER A 176 -5.31 9.35 -0.55
CA SER A 176 -5.44 8.18 -1.44
C SER A 176 -4.25 8.01 -2.39
N ARG A 177 -3.31 8.96 -2.37
CA ARG A 177 -2.19 9.05 -3.30
C ARG A 177 -1.27 7.83 -3.21
N GLY A 178 -0.99 7.23 -4.35
CA GLY A 178 -0.14 6.05 -4.52
C GLY A 178 -0.71 4.76 -3.94
N SER A 179 -2.02 4.65 -3.68
CA SER A 179 -2.59 3.42 -3.11
C SER A 179 -2.77 2.28 -4.14
N GLY A 180 -2.57 2.57 -5.43
CA GLY A 180 -2.72 1.65 -6.55
C GLY A 180 -1.56 1.60 -7.54
N ALA A 181 -1.75 0.83 -8.61
CA ALA A 181 -0.77 0.64 -9.69
C ALA A 181 0.66 0.29 -9.19
N ASP A 182 1.67 0.95 -9.76
CA ASP A 182 3.09 0.73 -9.49
C ASP A 182 3.62 1.77 -8.51
N ASN A 183 3.13 1.66 -7.28
CA ASN A 183 3.49 2.52 -6.16
C ASN A 183 3.71 1.68 -4.91
N ILE A 184 4.37 2.30 -3.93
CA ILE A 184 4.44 1.79 -2.56
C ILE A 184 3.02 1.81 -1.98
N ARG A 185 2.54 0.67 -1.51
CA ARG A 185 1.16 0.48 -1.03
C ARG A 185 0.97 1.07 0.36
N ASN A 186 -0.14 0.69 1.01
CA ASN A 186 -0.37 1.12 2.38
C ASN A 186 0.80 0.72 3.28
N VAL A 187 1.12 1.60 4.22
CA VAL A 187 2.16 1.36 5.23
C VAL A 187 1.51 0.58 6.37
N THR A 188 1.63 -0.74 6.33
CA THR A 188 1.05 -1.62 7.34
C THR A 188 1.88 -1.53 8.61
N GLY A 189 1.23 -1.39 9.76
CA GLY A 189 1.85 -1.44 11.08
C GLY A 189 0.99 -2.25 12.05
N THR A 190 1.54 -2.60 13.22
CA THR A 190 0.84 -3.39 14.24
C THR A 190 -0.42 -2.65 14.71
N PRO A 191 -1.61 -3.27 14.66
CA PRO A 191 -2.86 -2.58 15.02
C PRO A 191 -2.95 -2.25 16.51
N THR A 192 -2.26 -3.00 17.37
CA THR A 192 -2.15 -2.75 18.82
C THR A 192 -0.98 -1.84 19.21
N ALA A 193 -0.33 -1.18 18.24
CA ALA A 193 0.82 -0.32 18.49
C ALA A 193 0.52 0.78 19.53
N GLY A 194 1.35 0.87 20.56
CA GLY A 194 1.25 1.80 21.68
C GLY A 194 0.30 1.38 22.81
N ILE A 195 -0.43 0.27 22.67
CA ILE A 195 -1.43 -0.17 23.65
C ILE A 195 -1.24 -1.62 24.11
N ASP A 196 -0.45 -2.39 23.38
CA ASP A 196 -0.21 -3.81 23.67
C ASP A 196 0.78 -4.01 24.84
N PRO A 197 0.45 -4.78 25.88
CA PRO A 197 1.41 -5.14 26.94
C PRO A 197 2.65 -5.88 26.43
N GLN A 198 2.56 -6.63 25.32
CA GLN A 198 3.68 -7.44 24.83
C GLN A 198 4.52 -6.76 23.74
N GLU A 199 4.12 -5.60 23.21
CA GLU A 199 4.85 -4.98 22.12
C GLU A 199 6.30 -4.68 22.49
N LEU A 200 7.21 -4.94 21.56
CA LEU A 200 8.60 -4.53 21.71
C LEU A 200 8.78 -3.06 21.36
N ILE A 201 7.99 -2.57 20.40
CA ILE A 201 8.08 -1.18 19.92
C ILE A 201 6.76 -0.72 19.28
N ASP A 202 6.38 0.53 19.58
CA ASP A 202 5.27 1.20 18.91
C ASP A 202 5.64 1.49 17.45
N THR A 203 4.89 0.94 16.50
CA THR A 203 5.17 1.05 15.05
C THR A 203 4.68 2.36 14.43
N ARG A 204 3.82 3.13 15.12
CA ARG A 204 3.18 4.34 14.58
C ARG A 204 4.19 5.42 14.13
N PRO A 205 5.26 5.73 14.89
CA PRO A 205 6.23 6.74 14.47
C PRO A 205 6.94 6.37 13.15
N TYR A 206 7.27 5.08 12.97
CA TYR A 206 7.99 4.59 11.79
C TYR A 206 7.08 4.48 10.56
N ALA A 207 5.86 3.99 10.76
CA ALA A 207 4.85 3.97 9.72
C ALA A 207 4.51 5.39 9.23
N ARG A 208 4.44 6.36 10.16
CA ARG A 208 4.23 7.78 9.87
C ARG A 208 5.42 8.39 9.13
N ALA A 209 6.65 8.15 9.59
CA ALA A 209 7.86 8.65 8.94
C ALA A 209 7.95 8.16 7.48
N TRP A 210 7.75 6.85 7.27
CA TRP A 210 7.75 6.27 5.92
C TRP A 210 6.62 6.84 5.05
N HIS A 211 5.43 7.04 5.61
CA HIS A 211 4.32 7.67 4.90
C HIS A 211 4.66 9.06 4.38
N PHE A 212 5.19 9.95 5.23
CA PHE A 212 5.55 11.31 4.80
C PHE A 212 6.77 11.34 3.89
N HIS A 213 7.72 10.42 4.06
CA HIS A 213 8.81 10.26 3.12
C HIS A 213 8.31 9.97 1.70
N ILE A 214 7.34 9.06 1.56
CA ILE A 214 6.71 8.76 0.26
C ILE A 214 5.98 9.97 -0.31
N LEU A 215 5.13 10.63 0.49
CA LEU A 215 4.32 11.75 0.00
C LEU A 215 5.16 12.91 -0.53
N ASN A 216 6.34 13.14 0.07
CA ASN A 216 7.22 14.25 -0.25
C ASN A 216 8.33 13.88 -1.24
N ASN A 217 8.35 12.66 -1.79
CA ASN A 217 9.33 12.26 -2.78
C ASN A 217 8.66 11.71 -4.04
N ARG A 218 8.68 12.52 -5.10
CA ARG A 218 8.05 12.20 -6.38
C ARG A 218 8.64 10.94 -7.03
N SER A 219 9.95 10.68 -6.89
CA SER A 219 10.57 9.49 -7.49
C SER A 219 10.16 8.18 -6.82
N LEU A 220 9.42 8.23 -5.70
CA LEU A 220 8.85 7.02 -5.09
C LEU A 220 7.50 6.59 -5.68
N TYR A 221 7.09 7.25 -6.77
CA TYR A 221 5.91 6.89 -7.56
C TYR A 221 6.33 6.44 -8.96
N GLY A 222 5.60 5.49 -9.55
CA GLY A 222 5.97 4.99 -10.88
C GLY A 222 7.08 3.95 -10.87
N LEU A 223 7.21 3.23 -9.75
CA LEU A 223 8.08 2.07 -9.56
C LEU A 223 7.92 1.05 -10.69
N PRO A 224 8.84 0.08 -10.87
CA PRO A 224 8.64 -0.99 -11.84
C PRO A 224 7.31 -1.69 -11.61
N ARG A 225 7.00 -2.11 -10.38
CA ARG A 225 5.73 -2.75 -9.97
C ARG A 225 5.32 -2.30 -8.56
N LYS A 226 4.17 -2.77 -8.08
CA LYS A 226 3.72 -2.59 -6.68
C LYS A 226 4.81 -2.97 -5.67
N PHE A 227 4.86 -2.23 -4.57
CA PHE A 227 5.83 -2.42 -3.50
C PHE A 227 5.14 -2.33 -2.13
N ASN A 228 5.39 -3.28 -1.25
CA ASN A 228 4.73 -3.42 0.05
C ASN A 228 5.76 -3.27 1.17
N VAL A 229 5.46 -2.47 2.18
CA VAL A 229 6.28 -2.32 3.39
C VAL A 229 5.39 -2.58 4.61
N GLY A 230 5.88 -3.39 5.54
CA GLY A 230 5.22 -3.69 6.82
C GLY A 230 6.15 -3.48 8.01
N PHE A 231 5.61 -2.93 9.09
CA PHE A 231 6.28 -2.75 10.39
C PHE A 231 5.57 -3.62 11.43
N ASP A 232 6.25 -4.65 11.93
CA ASP A 232 5.74 -5.50 13.00
C ASP A 232 6.43 -5.14 14.32
N GLY A 233 5.65 -4.72 15.31
CA GLY A 233 6.13 -4.28 16.62
C GLY A 233 6.32 -5.39 17.64
N GLY A 234 6.04 -6.65 17.29
CA GLY A 234 6.02 -7.76 18.25
C GLY A 234 4.79 -7.79 19.16
N GLY A 235 3.74 -7.03 18.82
CA GLY A 235 2.44 -7.12 19.51
C GLY A 235 1.72 -8.46 19.25
N VAL A 236 0.64 -8.69 19.98
CA VAL A 236 -0.12 -9.96 19.97
C VAL A 236 -0.84 -10.21 18.65
N ILE A 237 -1.18 -9.15 17.92
CA ILE A 237 -1.78 -9.24 16.58
C ILE A 237 -0.70 -8.98 15.52
N PRO A 238 -0.34 -9.98 14.69
CA PRO A 238 0.74 -9.85 13.73
C PRO A 238 0.29 -9.07 12.49
N VAL A 239 1.24 -8.45 11.78
CA VAL A 239 0.98 -7.70 10.54
C VAL A 239 1.29 -8.47 9.26
N LEU A 240 1.74 -9.72 9.38
CA LEU A 240 2.17 -10.58 8.27
C LEU A 240 3.30 -9.92 7.48
N GLU A 241 4.30 -9.40 8.18
CA GLU A 241 5.41 -8.62 7.63
C GLU A 241 6.23 -9.41 6.60
N ASP A 242 6.34 -10.72 6.76
CA ASP A 242 6.98 -11.66 5.84
C ASP A 242 6.26 -11.80 4.48
N THR A 243 5.05 -11.25 4.33
CA THR A 243 4.33 -11.20 3.05
C THR A 243 4.61 -9.93 2.22
N ASN A 244 5.56 -9.10 2.67
CA ASN A 244 5.86 -7.78 2.12
C ASN A 244 7.19 -7.75 1.38
N ASP A 245 7.36 -6.80 0.44
CA ASP A 245 8.65 -6.60 -0.23
C ASP A 245 9.73 -6.19 0.79
N ILE A 246 9.35 -5.41 1.82
CA ILE A 246 10.14 -5.16 3.04
C ILE A 246 9.28 -5.47 4.27
N GLY A 247 9.80 -6.33 5.16
CA GLY A 247 9.31 -6.50 6.52
C GLY A 247 10.34 -5.94 7.52
N PHE A 248 9.92 -4.99 8.34
CA PHE A 248 10.66 -4.56 9.53
C PHE A 248 10.07 -5.28 10.74
N GLN A 249 10.75 -6.33 11.19
CA GLN A 249 10.29 -7.18 12.28
C GLN A 249 10.97 -6.78 13.58
N ALA A 250 10.24 -6.27 14.58
CA ALA A 250 10.83 -5.90 15.85
C ALA A 250 11.39 -7.13 16.58
N VAL A 251 12.63 -7.01 17.05
CA VAL A 251 13.38 -8.04 17.75
C VAL A 251 14.18 -7.41 18.90
N ALA A 252 14.39 -8.19 19.97
CA ALA A 252 15.31 -7.81 21.04
C ALA A 252 16.68 -8.47 20.79
N VAL A 253 17.71 -7.64 20.66
CA VAL A 253 19.11 -8.07 20.54
C VAL A 253 19.71 -8.17 21.95
N LYS A 254 20.30 -9.33 22.25
CA LYS A 254 20.97 -9.60 23.52
C LYS A 254 22.33 -8.91 23.59
N ASP A 255 22.83 -8.72 24.81
CA ASP A 255 24.17 -8.19 25.05
C ASP A 255 25.26 -9.20 24.64
N GLY A 256 26.47 -8.69 24.36
CA GLY A 256 27.65 -9.50 24.05
C GLY A 256 27.84 -9.88 22.57
N PHE A 257 27.05 -9.34 21.64
CA PHE A 257 27.10 -9.68 20.20
C PHE A 257 27.73 -8.59 19.31
N GLY A 258 28.49 -7.64 19.88
CA GLY A 258 29.22 -6.62 19.13
C GLY A 258 28.37 -5.47 18.56
N VAL A 259 27.08 -5.43 18.91
CA VAL A 259 26.14 -4.33 18.65
C VAL A 259 25.47 -3.93 19.95
N GLU A 260 24.84 -2.74 19.98
CA GLU A 260 24.11 -2.27 21.15
C GLU A 260 22.90 -3.19 21.44
N PRO A 261 22.79 -3.75 22.66
CA PRO A 261 21.63 -4.55 23.04
C PRO A 261 20.36 -3.69 23.08
N GLY A 262 19.19 -4.31 22.91
CA GLY A 262 17.90 -3.63 22.96
C GLY A 262 17.04 -3.91 21.73
N ILE A 263 16.11 -3.01 21.43
CA ILE A 263 15.10 -3.24 20.39
C ILE A 263 15.57 -2.70 19.03
N TRP A 264 15.52 -3.59 18.04
CA TRP A 264 15.90 -3.34 16.65
C TRP A 264 14.81 -3.85 15.71
N PHE A 265 14.85 -3.44 14.44
CA PHE A 265 14.14 -4.15 13.39
C PHE A 265 15.06 -5.13 12.69
N ARG A 266 14.71 -6.42 12.68
CA ARG A 266 15.24 -7.37 11.71
C ARG A 266 14.70 -7.03 10.33
N LEU A 267 15.58 -6.91 9.35
CA LEU A 267 15.22 -6.65 7.97
C LEU A 267 14.87 -7.96 7.26
N MET A 268 13.66 -8.04 6.69
CA MET A 268 13.24 -9.12 5.81
C MET A 268 12.91 -8.58 4.42
N LEU A 269 13.33 -9.28 3.36
CA LEU A 269 13.13 -8.82 1.98
C LEU A 269 12.51 -9.89 1.08
N GLY A 270 11.62 -9.45 0.18
CA GLY A 270 11.20 -10.23 -0.99
C GLY A 270 9.83 -10.93 -0.93
N GLY A 271 9.01 -10.67 0.09
CA GLY A 271 7.73 -11.37 0.32
C GLY A 271 6.67 -11.09 -0.75
N ILE A 272 6.16 -12.17 -1.35
CA ILE A 272 5.10 -12.15 -2.37
C ILE A 272 4.30 -13.46 -2.35
N THR A 273 3.26 -13.51 -1.54
CA THR A 273 2.43 -14.73 -1.40
C THR A 273 1.82 -15.19 -2.73
N GLY A 274 1.36 -14.28 -3.59
CA GLY A 274 0.83 -14.65 -4.92
C GLY A 274 1.83 -15.29 -5.89
N HIS A 275 3.12 -15.28 -5.55
CA HIS A 275 4.20 -15.96 -6.28
C HIS A 275 4.83 -17.07 -5.43
N ARG A 276 4.16 -17.47 -4.34
CA ARG A 276 4.59 -18.53 -3.41
C ARG A 276 5.95 -18.25 -2.77
N ASP A 277 6.20 -17.00 -2.39
CA ASP A 277 7.45 -16.61 -1.73
C ASP A 277 7.18 -15.72 -0.51
N PHE A 278 8.03 -15.87 0.50
CA PHE A 278 8.03 -15.08 1.72
C PHE A 278 9.31 -14.25 1.80
N ALA A 279 9.24 -13.14 2.53
CA ALA A 279 10.40 -12.32 2.80
C ALA A 279 11.40 -13.14 3.62
N ARG A 280 12.68 -13.09 3.25
CA ARG A 280 13.74 -13.85 3.94
C ARG A 280 14.44 -12.96 4.94
N ASP A 281 14.76 -13.52 6.10
CA ASP A 281 15.69 -12.90 7.04
C ASP A 281 17.04 -12.69 6.34
N THR A 282 17.53 -11.45 6.37
CA THR A 282 18.79 -11.09 5.72
C THR A 282 19.98 -11.09 6.68
N GLY A 283 19.77 -11.43 7.96
CA GLY A 283 20.76 -11.32 9.03
C GLY A 283 21.10 -9.86 9.42
N VAL A 284 20.43 -8.88 8.79
CA VAL A 284 20.63 -7.46 9.05
C VAL A 284 19.63 -7.00 10.10
N ILE A 285 20.14 -6.24 11.07
CA ILE A 285 19.33 -5.47 12.00
C ILE A 285 19.44 -3.97 11.67
N VAL A 286 18.35 -3.26 11.86
CA VAL A 286 18.18 -1.86 11.51
C VAL A 286 17.73 -1.12 12.75
N ARG A 287 18.47 -0.07 13.13
CA ARG A 287 18.03 0.82 14.22
C ARG A 287 16.66 1.38 13.85
N PRO A 288 15.70 1.49 14.77
CA PRO A 288 14.36 1.96 14.42
C PRO A 288 14.36 3.31 13.68
N ARG A 289 15.24 4.24 14.06
CA ARG A 289 15.43 5.54 13.38
C ARG A 289 15.90 5.44 11.92
N ASP A 290 16.57 4.35 11.56
CA ASP A 290 17.16 4.14 10.23
C ASP A 290 16.24 3.36 9.28
N ALA A 291 15.06 2.92 9.73
CA ALA A 291 14.15 2.12 8.93
C ALA A 291 13.70 2.84 7.64
N THR A 292 13.44 4.16 7.71
CA THR A 292 13.06 4.95 6.53
C THR A 292 14.21 5.08 5.52
N PRO A 293 15.43 5.51 5.91
CA PRO A 293 16.59 5.49 5.01
C PRO A 293 16.87 4.13 4.36
N VAL A 294 16.80 3.03 5.14
CA VAL A 294 17.00 1.68 4.59
C VAL A 294 15.92 1.32 3.57
N ALA A 295 14.65 1.61 3.87
CA ALA A 295 13.55 1.36 2.93
C ALA A 295 13.71 2.18 1.64
N ASP A 296 14.11 3.45 1.73
CA ASP A 296 14.39 4.30 0.56
C ASP A 296 15.50 3.71 -0.32
N ALA A 297 16.61 3.27 0.28
CA ALA A 297 17.71 2.65 -0.46
C ALA A 297 17.26 1.39 -1.22
N VAL A 298 16.48 0.51 -0.59
CA VAL A 298 15.89 -0.68 -1.23
C VAL A 298 14.99 -0.28 -2.40
N VAL A 299 14.12 0.71 -2.21
CA VAL A 299 13.20 1.17 -3.27
C VAL A 299 13.97 1.79 -4.43
N ARG A 300 15.03 2.57 -4.18
CA ARG A 300 15.88 3.13 -5.24
C ARG A 300 16.59 2.06 -6.07
N LEU A 301 17.13 1.03 -5.41
CA LEU A 301 17.68 -0.14 -6.12
C LEU A 301 16.60 -0.81 -6.97
N PHE A 302 15.38 -0.92 -6.46
CA PHE A 302 14.27 -1.46 -7.24
C PHE A 302 13.91 -0.58 -8.44
N ILE A 303 13.88 0.75 -8.29
CA ILE A 303 13.64 1.70 -9.40
C ILE A 303 14.67 1.50 -10.51
N GLU A 304 15.93 1.33 -10.13
CA GLU A 304 17.08 1.24 -11.03
C GLU A 304 17.17 -0.11 -11.75
N HIS A 305 16.91 -1.20 -11.05
CA HIS A 305 17.20 -2.56 -11.53
C HIS A 305 15.97 -3.45 -11.76
N GLY A 306 14.77 -3.01 -11.36
CA GLY A 306 13.56 -3.80 -11.56
C GLY A 306 13.16 -3.92 -13.04
N ASP A 307 12.63 -5.09 -13.42
CA ASP A 307 12.17 -5.34 -14.79
C ASP A 307 10.99 -4.43 -15.17
N ARG A 308 11.11 -3.79 -16.34
CA ARG A 308 10.13 -2.89 -16.94
C ARG A 308 9.54 -3.44 -18.25
N THR A 309 9.92 -4.65 -18.64
CA THR A 309 9.50 -5.35 -19.85
C THR A 309 8.32 -6.29 -19.58
N ASN A 310 8.40 -7.13 -18.54
CA ASN A 310 7.39 -8.13 -18.23
C ASN A 310 6.72 -7.87 -16.88
N ARG A 311 5.42 -7.53 -16.93
CA ARG A 311 4.60 -7.25 -15.74
C ARG A 311 4.59 -8.37 -14.71
N ASN A 312 4.71 -9.63 -15.13
CA ASN A 312 4.68 -10.81 -14.27
C ASN A 312 6.04 -11.09 -13.60
N LYS A 313 7.12 -10.45 -14.07
CA LYS A 313 8.49 -10.60 -13.53
C LYS A 313 9.06 -9.30 -12.95
N ALA A 314 8.21 -8.30 -12.72
CA ALA A 314 8.62 -6.94 -12.37
C ALA A 314 8.62 -6.59 -10.86
N ARG A 315 8.48 -7.57 -9.96
CA ARG A 315 8.50 -7.34 -8.50
C ARG A 315 9.92 -7.39 -7.93
N LEU A 316 10.14 -6.82 -6.72
CA LEU A 316 11.45 -6.81 -6.05
C LEU A 316 12.07 -8.21 -5.96
N LYS A 317 11.27 -9.24 -5.63
CA LYS A 317 11.70 -10.65 -5.61
C LYS A 317 12.58 -11.03 -6.81
N TYR A 318 12.23 -10.62 -8.02
CA TYR A 318 12.97 -11.02 -9.22
C TYR A 318 14.34 -10.33 -9.32
N VAL A 319 14.48 -9.13 -8.75
CA VAL A 319 15.78 -8.48 -8.58
C VAL A 319 16.62 -9.28 -7.59
N LEU A 320 16.03 -9.66 -6.45
CA LEU A 320 16.69 -10.48 -5.42
C LEU A 320 17.11 -11.85 -5.95
N ASP A 321 16.25 -12.54 -6.71
CA ASP A 321 16.55 -13.83 -7.33
C ASP A 321 17.74 -13.73 -8.31
N THR A 322 17.81 -12.62 -9.06
CA THR A 322 18.87 -12.41 -10.07
C THR A 322 20.19 -12.00 -9.44
N TRP A 323 20.16 -11.16 -8.40
CA TRP A 323 21.36 -10.62 -7.77
C TRP A 323 21.92 -11.47 -6.64
N GLY A 324 21.05 -12.21 -5.95
CA GLY A 324 21.34 -12.74 -4.62
C GLY A 324 21.27 -11.66 -3.54
N PHE A 325 21.05 -12.09 -2.29
CA PHE A 325 20.90 -11.20 -1.14
C PHE A 325 22.20 -10.46 -0.81
N GLU A 326 23.35 -11.14 -0.79
CA GLU A 326 24.64 -10.52 -0.46
C GLU A 326 24.97 -9.32 -1.35
N LYS A 327 24.85 -9.50 -2.67
CA LYS A 327 25.08 -8.41 -3.63
C LYS A 327 24.08 -7.26 -3.43
N PHE A 328 22.81 -7.59 -3.19
CA PHE A 328 21.78 -6.58 -2.98
C PHE A 328 22.00 -5.78 -1.69
N LEU A 329 22.36 -6.45 -0.59
CA LEU A 329 22.69 -5.81 0.69
C LEU A 329 23.92 -4.91 0.57
N ALA A 330 24.97 -5.34 -0.15
CA ALA A 330 26.14 -4.51 -0.42
C ALA A 330 25.76 -3.23 -1.21
N ALA A 331 24.83 -3.34 -2.16
CA ALA A 331 24.33 -2.17 -2.90
C ALA A 331 23.46 -1.24 -2.03
N ILE A 332 22.76 -1.76 -1.02
CA ILE A 332 22.08 -0.92 -0.02
C ILE A 332 23.12 -0.14 0.78
N GLU A 333 24.18 -0.81 1.25
CA GLU A 333 25.28 -0.17 1.99
C GLU A 333 25.96 0.95 1.19
N GLU A 334 26.17 0.74 -0.11
CA GLU A 334 26.69 1.75 -1.03
C GLU A 334 25.76 2.96 -1.11
N LYS A 335 24.45 2.76 -1.30
CA LYS A 335 23.47 3.86 -1.34
C LYS A 335 23.37 4.61 -0.01
N LEU A 336 23.58 3.93 1.12
CA LEU A 336 23.58 4.54 2.45
C LEU A 336 24.92 5.14 2.86
N ASN A 337 25.98 4.90 2.08
CA ASN A 337 27.37 5.23 2.41
C ASN A 337 27.78 4.75 3.82
N ARG A 338 27.33 3.57 4.22
CA ARG A 338 27.69 2.93 5.49
C ARG A 338 27.40 1.43 5.47
N LYS A 339 28.04 0.68 6.36
CA LYS A 339 27.72 -0.73 6.58
C LYS A 339 26.40 -0.90 7.33
N LEU A 340 25.70 -1.99 7.03
CA LEU A 340 24.53 -2.44 7.75
C LEU A 340 24.97 -3.29 8.95
N ASP A 341 24.28 -3.14 10.08
CA ASP A 341 24.53 -3.94 11.27
C ASP A 341 24.01 -5.36 11.06
N ARG A 342 24.78 -6.37 11.47
CA ARG A 342 24.43 -7.78 11.34
C ARG A 342 24.69 -8.50 12.64
N VAL A 343 23.86 -9.48 12.95
CA VAL A 343 24.01 -10.33 14.12
C VAL A 343 23.68 -11.78 13.78
N PRO A 344 24.32 -12.77 14.43
CA PRO A 344 23.93 -14.16 14.26
C PRO A 344 22.54 -14.45 14.86
N PRO A 345 21.84 -15.53 14.44
CA PRO A 345 20.49 -15.82 14.92
C PRO A 345 20.37 -15.95 16.45
N ASP A 346 21.41 -16.47 17.10
CA ASP A 346 21.49 -16.62 18.55
C ASP A 346 21.67 -15.29 19.30
N ALA A 347 21.93 -14.18 18.62
CA ALA A 347 21.89 -12.84 19.23
C ALA A 347 20.47 -12.35 19.53
N ILE A 348 19.48 -12.91 18.84
CA ILE A 348 18.09 -12.47 18.92
C ILE A 348 17.35 -13.25 20.00
N ALA A 349 16.74 -12.55 20.95
CA ALA A 349 15.87 -13.18 21.95
C ALA A 349 14.60 -13.75 21.29
N PRO A 350 14.00 -14.81 21.85
CA PRO A 350 12.72 -15.33 21.39
C PRO A 350 11.67 -14.22 21.32
N ARG A 351 10.95 -14.14 20.20
CA ARG A 351 9.86 -13.17 20.05
C ARG A 351 8.64 -13.63 20.85
N PRO A 352 7.82 -12.70 21.38
CA PRO A 352 6.52 -13.03 21.94
C PRO A 352 5.67 -13.82 20.94
N ALA A 353 4.89 -14.77 21.45
CA ALA A 353 3.92 -15.49 20.64
C ALA A 353 2.78 -14.54 20.24
N PHE A 354 2.23 -14.72 19.05
CA PHE A 354 1.01 -14.04 18.64
C PHE A 354 -0.22 -14.87 19.02
N ASP A 355 -1.37 -14.23 19.11
CA ASP A 355 -2.68 -14.88 19.25
C ASP A 355 -3.53 -14.60 18.00
N ARG A 356 -3.94 -15.68 17.33
CA ARG A 356 -4.76 -15.62 16.11
C ARG A 356 -6.18 -15.09 16.36
N GLY A 357 -6.65 -15.04 17.59
CA GLY A 357 -7.96 -14.52 17.98
C GLY A 357 -7.96 -13.09 18.53
N ALA A 358 -6.79 -12.52 18.84
CA ALA A 358 -6.68 -11.27 19.59
C ALA A 358 -7.20 -10.01 18.86
N HIS A 359 -7.51 -10.12 17.55
CA HIS A 359 -8.21 -9.08 16.78
C HIS A 359 -9.73 -9.06 17.01
N ILE A 360 -10.25 -9.86 17.93
CA ILE A 360 -11.67 -9.99 18.27
C ILE A 360 -11.83 -10.02 19.79
N GLY A 361 -12.88 -9.38 20.31
CA GLY A 361 -13.21 -9.39 21.73
C GLY A 361 -12.46 -8.34 22.55
N VAL A 362 -12.60 -8.41 23.87
CA VAL A 362 -12.05 -7.45 24.82
C VAL A 362 -10.69 -7.94 25.31
N HIS A 363 -9.70 -7.06 25.29
CA HIS A 363 -8.34 -7.35 25.74
C HIS A 363 -7.77 -6.16 26.52
N ALA A 364 -7.04 -6.46 27.59
CA ALA A 364 -6.43 -5.44 28.44
C ALA A 364 -5.25 -4.76 27.74
N GLN A 365 -5.23 -3.42 27.79
CA GLN A 365 -4.09 -2.62 27.36
C GLN A 365 -2.97 -2.62 28.38
N LYS A 366 -1.79 -2.15 27.97
CA LYS A 366 -0.68 -1.87 28.89
C LYS A 366 -0.97 -0.68 29.82
N GLN A 367 -1.90 0.20 29.43
CA GLN A 367 -2.42 1.25 30.29
C GLN A 367 -3.44 0.65 31.25
N THR A 368 -3.17 0.76 32.55
CA THR A 368 -4.01 0.18 33.61
C THR A 368 -5.47 0.63 33.48
N GLY A 369 -6.38 -0.34 33.48
CA GLY A 369 -7.83 -0.13 33.45
C GLY A 369 -8.40 0.24 32.08
N LEU A 370 -7.59 0.17 31.01
CA LEU A 370 -8.03 0.40 29.63
C LEU A 370 -7.97 -0.90 28.82
N ASN A 371 -8.85 -0.99 27.83
CA ASN A 371 -9.01 -2.15 26.97
C ASN A 371 -9.01 -1.73 25.50
N TRP A 372 -8.67 -2.68 24.62
CA TRP A 372 -9.15 -2.62 23.24
C TRP A 372 -10.26 -3.64 23.01
N ILE A 373 -11.15 -3.32 22.09
CA ILE A 373 -12.26 -4.16 21.67
C ILE A 373 -12.11 -4.44 20.18
N GLY A 374 -11.85 -5.70 19.82
CA GLY A 374 -11.86 -6.18 18.45
C GLY A 374 -13.27 -6.40 17.94
N VAL A 375 -13.65 -5.67 16.89
CA VAL A 375 -14.98 -5.71 16.28
C VAL A 375 -14.95 -6.55 15.02
N VAL A 376 -15.84 -7.54 14.95
CA VAL A 376 -15.97 -8.43 13.80
C VAL A 376 -16.69 -7.70 12.68
N LEU A 377 -16.05 -7.66 11.53
CA LEU A 377 -16.62 -7.12 10.30
C LEU A 377 -16.81 -8.30 9.33
N PRO A 378 -18.06 -8.78 9.13
CA PRO A 378 -18.33 -9.86 8.19
C PRO A 378 -17.70 -9.58 6.83
N VAL A 379 -16.73 -10.42 6.46
CA VAL A 379 -15.86 -10.27 5.27
C VAL A 379 -15.33 -8.85 5.06
N GLY A 380 -15.05 -8.12 6.14
CA GLY A 380 -14.54 -6.76 6.17
C GLY A 380 -15.46 -5.69 5.60
N LYS A 381 -16.78 -5.91 5.49
CA LYS A 381 -17.73 -4.90 4.97
C LYS A 381 -18.29 -4.04 6.10
N LEU A 382 -18.45 -2.75 5.83
CA LEU A 382 -19.05 -1.75 6.72
C LEU A 382 -20.03 -0.86 5.95
N THR A 383 -21.22 -0.65 6.47
CA THR A 383 -22.13 0.39 5.96
C THR A 383 -21.74 1.77 6.49
N ALA A 384 -22.15 2.86 5.83
CA ALA A 384 -21.93 4.22 6.33
C ALA A 384 -22.52 4.42 7.74
N ALA A 385 -23.71 3.87 8.01
CA ALA A 385 -24.33 3.92 9.34
C ALA A 385 -23.47 3.22 10.41
N GLN A 386 -22.92 2.04 10.12
CA GLN A 386 -22.00 1.34 11.01
C GLN A 386 -20.71 2.12 11.24
N MET A 387 -20.16 2.74 10.20
CA MET A 387 -18.96 3.58 10.32
C MET A 387 -19.19 4.77 11.26
N ARG A 388 -20.33 5.48 11.12
CA ARG A 388 -20.71 6.57 12.03
C ARG A 388 -20.92 6.08 13.46
N GLY A 389 -21.61 4.96 13.64
CA GLY A 389 -21.85 4.37 14.96
C GLY A 389 -20.54 4.00 15.67
N LEU A 390 -19.61 3.33 14.98
CA LEU A 390 -18.29 3.01 15.49
C LEU A 390 -17.46 4.26 15.79
N ALA A 391 -17.58 5.31 14.99
CA ALA A 391 -16.91 6.58 15.27
C ALA A 391 -17.40 7.19 16.59
N VAL A 392 -18.71 7.24 16.83
CA VAL A 392 -19.29 7.72 18.10
C VAL A 392 -18.81 6.86 19.27
N ILE A 393 -18.85 5.53 19.14
CA ILE A 393 -18.38 4.59 20.18
C ILE A 393 -16.91 4.84 20.51
N ALA A 394 -16.05 5.03 19.49
CA ALA A 394 -14.63 5.32 19.71
C ALA A 394 -14.41 6.65 20.45
N THR A 395 -15.21 7.67 20.17
CA THR A 395 -15.11 8.99 20.83
C THR A 395 -15.61 8.96 22.25
N ASP A 396 -16.80 8.39 22.47
CA ASP A 396 -17.52 8.52 23.72
C ASP A 396 -17.03 7.51 24.76
N LEU A 397 -16.54 6.35 24.32
CA LEU A 397 -16.19 5.22 25.17
C LEU A 397 -14.72 4.79 25.03
N GLY A 398 -13.91 5.45 24.20
CA GLY A 398 -12.53 5.08 23.91
C GLY A 398 -11.58 6.28 23.79
N ASP A 399 -10.43 6.08 23.12
CA ASP A 399 -9.43 7.12 22.85
C ASP A 399 -9.64 7.87 21.52
N GLY A 400 -10.75 7.60 20.83
CA GLY A 400 -11.08 8.17 19.53
C GLY A 400 -10.30 7.60 18.34
N ASP A 401 -9.46 6.57 18.53
CA ASP A 401 -8.80 5.86 17.42
C ASP A 401 -9.66 4.72 16.88
N ILE A 402 -9.67 4.60 15.55
CA ILE A 402 -10.13 3.42 14.82
C ILE A 402 -8.88 2.71 14.28
N ARG A 403 -8.70 1.43 14.60
CA ARG A 403 -7.48 0.69 14.23
C ARG A 403 -7.81 -0.51 13.34
N LEU A 404 -7.51 -0.41 12.05
CA LEU A 404 -7.79 -1.46 11.08
C LEU A 404 -6.77 -2.60 11.18
N THR A 405 -7.20 -3.83 10.95
CA THR A 405 -6.32 -5.00 10.96
C THR A 405 -6.11 -5.58 9.56
N VAL A 406 -5.05 -6.37 9.38
CA VAL A 406 -4.84 -7.16 8.15
C VAL A 406 -5.82 -8.33 8.03
N TRP A 407 -6.53 -8.64 9.11
CA TRP A 407 -7.57 -9.65 9.24
C TRP A 407 -8.97 -9.11 8.88
N GLN A 408 -9.03 -7.93 8.25
CA GLN A 408 -10.25 -7.28 7.77
C GLN A 408 -11.24 -6.89 8.87
N ASN A 409 -10.80 -6.82 10.12
CA ASN A 409 -11.54 -6.30 11.26
C ASN A 409 -11.00 -4.94 11.69
N LEU A 410 -11.54 -4.37 12.76
CA LEU A 410 -10.99 -3.18 13.40
C LEU A 410 -11.03 -3.28 14.93
N LEU A 411 -10.24 -2.45 15.59
CA LEU A 411 -10.20 -2.31 17.04
C LEU A 411 -10.68 -0.91 17.43
N ILE A 412 -11.43 -0.85 18.53
CA ILE A 412 -11.69 0.36 19.31
C ILE A 412 -10.76 0.32 20.53
N SER A 413 -9.92 1.33 20.71
CA SER A 413 -8.94 1.37 21.80
C SER A 413 -9.33 2.35 22.90
N GLY A 414 -8.70 2.20 24.06
CA GLY A 414 -8.76 3.15 25.16
C GLY A 414 -10.05 3.05 25.95
N VAL A 415 -10.72 1.88 25.91
CA VAL A 415 -12.01 1.68 26.54
C VAL A 415 -11.83 1.37 28.02
N PRO A 416 -12.29 2.22 28.96
CA PRO A 416 -12.19 1.94 30.39
C PRO A 416 -12.94 0.66 30.79
N ASP A 417 -12.41 -0.08 31.77
CA ASP A 417 -13.03 -1.29 32.33
C ASP A 417 -14.53 -1.09 32.63
N ALA A 418 -14.87 0.04 33.26
CA ALA A 418 -16.23 0.38 33.67
C ALA A 418 -17.22 0.54 32.51
N THR A 419 -16.73 0.79 31.29
CA THR A 419 -17.55 1.06 30.10
C THR A 419 -17.44 -0.01 29.02
N VAL A 420 -16.67 -1.08 29.23
CA VAL A 420 -16.54 -2.20 28.27
C VAL A 420 -17.91 -2.76 27.90
N ALA A 421 -18.74 -3.10 28.89
CA ALA A 421 -20.06 -3.68 28.65
C ALA A 421 -20.98 -2.72 27.86
N LEU A 422 -20.87 -1.41 28.13
CA LEU A 422 -21.61 -0.38 27.39
C LEU A 422 -21.14 -0.31 25.92
N ALA A 423 -19.83 -0.39 25.69
CA ALA A 423 -19.27 -0.38 24.34
C ALA A 423 -19.70 -1.62 23.54
N GLU A 424 -19.66 -2.81 24.15
CA GLU A 424 -20.16 -4.04 23.50
C GLU A 424 -21.65 -3.95 23.16
N ALA A 425 -22.47 -3.41 24.06
CA ALA A 425 -23.90 -3.19 23.81
C ALA A 425 -24.13 -2.18 22.67
N ALA A 426 -23.38 -1.07 22.64
CA ALA A 426 -23.46 -0.08 21.56
C ALA A 426 -23.04 -0.66 20.19
N ILE A 427 -22.00 -1.49 20.17
CA ILE A 427 -21.58 -2.23 18.96
C ILE A 427 -22.70 -3.17 18.48
N ALA A 428 -23.39 -3.85 19.41
CA ALA A 428 -24.51 -4.72 19.06
C ALA A 428 -25.70 -3.94 18.47
N VAL A 429 -26.01 -2.76 18.99
CA VAL A 429 -27.11 -1.90 18.48
C VAL A 429 -26.90 -1.52 17.01
N ILE A 430 -25.66 -1.32 16.57
CA ILE A 430 -25.35 -1.00 15.16
C ILE A 430 -25.20 -2.26 14.28
N GLY A 431 -25.59 -3.43 14.79
CA GLY A 431 -25.59 -4.70 14.05
C GLY A 431 -24.21 -5.31 13.85
N LEU A 432 -23.27 -5.01 14.73
CA LEU A 432 -21.92 -5.61 14.76
C LEU A 432 -21.74 -6.45 16.03
N THR A 433 -20.63 -7.19 16.13
CA THR A 433 -20.36 -8.06 17.29
C THR A 433 -18.88 -8.04 17.66
N THR A 434 -18.61 -8.29 18.94
CA THR A 434 -17.27 -8.49 19.51
C THR A 434 -16.94 -9.98 19.69
N LYS A 435 -17.85 -10.87 19.30
CA LYS A 435 -17.72 -12.32 19.45
C LYS A 435 -17.67 -13.00 18.07
N ALA A 436 -16.79 -13.97 17.93
CA ALA A 436 -16.71 -14.83 16.76
C ALA A 436 -16.45 -16.28 17.17
N THR A 437 -16.93 -17.21 16.36
CA THR A 437 -16.44 -18.59 16.40
C THR A 437 -14.99 -18.64 15.91
N SER A 438 -14.26 -19.70 16.28
CA SER A 438 -12.91 -19.99 15.79
C SER A 438 -12.80 -19.93 14.26
N ILE A 439 -13.85 -20.33 13.55
CA ILE A 439 -13.90 -20.32 12.08
C ILE A 439 -14.08 -18.90 11.55
N ARG A 440 -15.02 -18.14 12.13
CA ARG A 440 -15.29 -16.76 11.71
C ARG A 440 -14.11 -15.84 12.02
N ALA A 441 -13.38 -16.10 13.11
CA ALA A 441 -12.20 -15.34 13.49
C ALA A 441 -11.08 -15.41 12.44
N GLY A 442 -10.89 -16.59 11.83
CA GLY A 442 -9.87 -16.84 10.81
C GLY A 442 -10.33 -16.63 9.35
N LEU A 443 -11.56 -16.17 9.12
CA LEU A 443 -12.09 -16.04 7.77
C LEU A 443 -11.61 -14.74 7.10
N VAL A 444 -10.92 -14.86 5.97
CA VAL A 444 -10.45 -13.73 5.15
C VAL A 444 -10.92 -13.92 3.72
N ALA A 445 -11.54 -12.91 3.13
CA ALA A 445 -12.06 -12.97 1.76
C ALA A 445 -11.69 -11.74 0.94
N CYS A 446 -11.23 -11.97 -0.29
CA CYS A 446 -10.99 -10.88 -1.22
C CYS A 446 -12.31 -10.33 -1.76
N THR A 447 -12.24 -9.30 -2.60
CA THR A 447 -13.43 -8.64 -3.16
C THR A 447 -14.38 -9.57 -3.92
N GLY A 448 -13.86 -10.56 -4.64
CA GLY A 448 -14.70 -11.41 -5.50
C GLY A 448 -15.14 -10.72 -6.79
N ASN A 449 -15.87 -11.46 -7.64
CA ASN A 449 -16.31 -11.01 -8.97
C ASN A 449 -17.38 -9.92 -8.93
N VAL A 450 -18.01 -9.69 -7.77
CA VAL A 450 -18.92 -8.57 -7.52
C VAL A 450 -18.21 -7.21 -7.70
N GLY A 451 -16.92 -7.11 -7.36
CA GLY A 451 -16.19 -5.84 -7.41
C GLY A 451 -14.78 -5.92 -7.97
N CYS A 452 -14.40 -7.06 -8.58
CA CYS A 452 -13.09 -7.30 -9.15
C CYS A 452 -13.20 -8.07 -10.46
N ARG A 453 -12.84 -7.40 -11.57
CA ARG A 453 -12.86 -7.96 -12.93
C ARG A 453 -11.98 -9.21 -13.14
N PHE A 454 -11.04 -9.50 -12.23
CA PHE A 454 -10.12 -10.64 -12.34
C PHE A 454 -10.67 -11.91 -11.70
N SER A 455 -11.73 -11.79 -10.89
CA SER A 455 -12.19 -12.85 -10.02
C SER A 455 -13.11 -13.82 -10.78
N ALA A 456 -12.94 -15.11 -10.53
CA ALA A 456 -13.79 -16.16 -11.10
C ALA A 456 -15.05 -16.44 -10.25
N SER A 457 -15.11 -15.93 -9.01
CA SER A 457 -16.16 -16.29 -8.04
C SER A 457 -16.52 -15.11 -7.13
N ASP A 458 -17.71 -15.16 -6.55
CA ASP A 458 -18.17 -14.26 -5.47
C ASP A 458 -17.59 -14.73 -4.14
N THR A 459 -16.34 -14.37 -3.88
CA THR A 459 -15.59 -14.87 -2.72
C THR A 459 -16.22 -14.46 -1.39
N LYS A 460 -16.82 -13.27 -1.30
CA LYS A 460 -17.39 -12.78 -0.04
C LYS A 460 -18.67 -13.53 0.32
N ARG A 461 -19.58 -13.69 -0.65
CA ARG A 461 -20.79 -14.49 -0.44
C ARG A 461 -20.45 -15.94 -0.11
N HIS A 462 -19.50 -16.53 -0.83
CA HIS A 462 -19.11 -17.92 -0.58
C HIS A 462 -18.40 -18.10 0.77
N ALA A 463 -17.59 -17.12 1.22
CA ALA A 463 -17.01 -17.13 2.55
C ALA A 463 -18.09 -17.17 3.64
N GLU A 464 -19.11 -16.30 3.55
CA GLU A 464 -20.23 -16.32 4.51
C GLU A 464 -21.05 -17.61 4.44
N ASN A 465 -21.24 -18.20 3.26
CA ASN A 465 -21.91 -19.50 3.12
C ASN A 465 -21.12 -20.61 3.82
N ILE A 466 -19.80 -20.68 3.62
CA ILE A 466 -18.94 -21.67 4.26
C ILE A 466 -19.00 -21.53 5.77
N VAL A 467 -18.83 -20.31 6.30
CA VAL A 467 -18.84 -20.10 7.75
C VAL A 467 -20.20 -20.44 8.35
N ARG A 468 -21.32 -20.01 7.75
CA ARG A 468 -22.65 -20.38 8.24
C ARG A 468 -22.86 -21.89 8.32
N TRP A 469 -22.34 -22.63 7.35
CA TRP A 469 -22.42 -24.09 7.38
C TRP A 469 -21.51 -24.64 8.48
N CYS A 470 -20.23 -24.26 8.51
CA CYS A 470 -19.29 -24.82 9.48
C CYS A 470 -19.66 -24.51 10.93
N GLU A 471 -20.17 -23.31 11.23
CA GLU A 471 -20.60 -22.93 12.60
C GLU A 471 -21.72 -23.82 13.16
N GLN A 472 -22.47 -24.53 12.31
CA GLN A 472 -23.52 -25.47 12.71
C GLN A 472 -23.06 -26.92 12.80
N HIS A 473 -21.87 -27.24 12.26
CA HIS A 473 -21.43 -28.63 12.04
C HIS A 473 -20.07 -28.94 12.66
N VAL A 474 -19.28 -27.92 13.03
CA VAL A 474 -17.90 -28.07 13.47
C VAL A 474 -17.66 -27.20 14.70
N GLU A 475 -17.20 -27.84 15.78
CA GLU A 475 -16.66 -27.17 16.97
C GLU A 475 -15.13 -27.25 16.93
N LEU A 476 -14.45 -26.13 17.21
CA LEU A 476 -13.00 -26.03 17.14
C LEU A 476 -12.44 -25.32 18.38
N ASP A 477 -11.39 -25.90 18.96
CA ASP A 477 -10.71 -25.38 20.15
C ASP A 477 -9.82 -24.16 19.87
N GLY A 478 -9.64 -23.79 18.60
CA GLY A 478 -8.88 -22.61 18.21
C GLY A 478 -9.08 -22.16 16.76
N PRO A 479 -8.69 -20.92 16.41
CA PRO A 479 -8.96 -20.36 15.08
C PRO A 479 -8.25 -21.11 13.94
N VAL A 480 -9.03 -21.43 12.90
CA VAL A 480 -8.51 -21.96 11.63
C VAL A 480 -8.65 -20.87 10.57
N ASN A 481 -7.53 -20.47 9.97
CA ASN A 481 -7.49 -19.42 8.97
C ASN A 481 -7.96 -19.93 7.61
N ILE A 482 -9.15 -19.52 7.18
CA ILE A 482 -9.73 -19.88 5.89
C ILE A 482 -9.67 -18.66 4.96
N HIS A 483 -8.83 -18.73 3.94
CA HIS A 483 -8.52 -17.58 3.08
C HIS A 483 -9.06 -17.80 1.67
N LEU A 484 -10.09 -17.04 1.29
CA LEU A 484 -10.76 -17.12 -0.01
C LEU A 484 -10.25 -16.05 -0.98
N THR A 485 -9.61 -16.48 -2.06
CA THR A 485 -9.19 -15.60 -3.16
C THR A 485 -9.89 -15.93 -4.47
N GLY A 486 -10.24 -14.88 -5.21
CA GLY A 486 -10.99 -14.99 -6.46
C GLY A 486 -10.14 -15.27 -7.71
N CYS A 487 -8.81 -15.13 -7.60
CA CYS A 487 -7.86 -15.34 -8.70
C CYS A 487 -6.43 -15.53 -8.17
N HIS A 488 -5.52 -15.86 -9.10
CA HIS A 488 -4.09 -16.10 -8.84
C HIS A 488 -3.35 -14.92 -8.18
N HIS A 489 -3.89 -13.69 -8.19
CA HIS A 489 -3.25 -12.53 -7.56
C HIS A 489 -3.17 -12.62 -6.02
N SER A 490 -3.87 -13.57 -5.39
CA SER A 490 -3.78 -13.85 -3.94
C SER A 490 -4.00 -12.62 -3.05
N CYS A 491 -5.01 -11.79 -3.35
CA CYS A 491 -5.28 -10.58 -2.55
C CYS A 491 -5.69 -10.88 -1.11
N ALA A 492 -6.36 -12.03 -0.89
CA ALA A 492 -6.66 -12.58 0.44
C ALA A 492 -5.58 -13.53 0.96
N GLN A 493 -4.44 -13.65 0.26
CA GLN A 493 -3.29 -14.40 0.75
C GLN A 493 -3.57 -15.89 1.01
N HIS A 494 -4.32 -16.58 0.12
CA HIS A 494 -4.69 -17.99 0.31
C HIS A 494 -3.52 -18.98 0.57
N TYR A 495 -2.27 -18.63 0.23
CA TYR A 495 -1.10 -19.46 0.53
C TYR A 495 -0.65 -19.43 2.00
N ILE A 496 -1.18 -18.51 2.82
CA ILE A 496 -0.83 -18.40 4.24
C ILE A 496 -1.95 -18.86 5.18
N GLY A 497 -3.14 -19.16 4.62
CA GLY A 497 -4.23 -19.74 5.40
C GLY A 497 -3.95 -21.20 5.70
N ASP A 498 -4.44 -21.69 6.83
CA ASP A 498 -4.43 -23.13 7.11
C ASP A 498 -5.24 -23.87 6.03
N ILE A 499 -6.32 -23.24 5.55
CA ILE A 499 -7.09 -23.66 4.36
C ILE A 499 -7.16 -22.50 3.36
N GLY A 500 -6.43 -22.64 2.26
CA GLY A 500 -6.43 -21.69 1.15
C GLY A 500 -7.40 -22.07 0.04
N LEU A 501 -8.38 -21.22 -0.27
CA LEU A 501 -9.35 -21.46 -1.34
C LEU A 501 -9.12 -20.49 -2.51
N LEU A 502 -8.76 -21.04 -3.67
CA LEU A 502 -8.59 -20.29 -4.93
C LEU A 502 -9.76 -20.61 -5.87
N ALA A 503 -10.50 -19.58 -6.26
CA ALA A 503 -11.53 -19.72 -7.28
C ALA A 503 -10.91 -20.08 -8.64
N CYS A 504 -11.42 -21.16 -9.24
CA CYS A 504 -11.12 -21.61 -10.58
C CYS A 504 -12.41 -21.91 -11.34
N LYS A 505 -12.33 -22.01 -12.67
CA LYS A 505 -13.40 -22.60 -13.48
C LYS A 505 -13.24 -24.12 -13.42
N VAL A 506 -14.35 -24.82 -13.26
CA VAL A 506 -14.41 -26.28 -13.30
C VAL A 506 -15.36 -26.69 -14.41
N GLU A 507 -15.10 -27.83 -15.04
CA GLU A 507 -16.08 -28.47 -15.92
C GLU A 507 -17.18 -29.08 -15.05
N ILE A 508 -18.43 -28.85 -15.43
CA ILE A 508 -19.60 -29.45 -14.76
C ILE A 508 -19.92 -30.72 -15.56
N GLY A 509 -20.00 -31.86 -14.86
CA GLY A 509 -20.32 -33.14 -15.48
C GLY A 509 -21.79 -33.22 -15.90
N ALA A 510 -22.18 -34.33 -16.51
CA ALA A 510 -23.58 -34.57 -16.85
C ALA A 510 -24.50 -34.59 -15.61
N ASP A 511 -23.93 -34.88 -14.45
CA ASP A 511 -24.66 -35.01 -13.17
C ASP A 511 -24.75 -33.68 -12.38
N GLY A 512 -24.27 -32.58 -12.97
CA GLY A 512 -24.14 -31.29 -12.28
C GLY A 512 -22.83 -31.18 -11.51
#